data_AF-A0A963CRF1-F1
#
_entry.id   AF-A0A963CRF1-F1
#
_cell.length_a   1.000
_cell.length_b   1.000
_cell.length_c   1.000
_cell.angle_alpha   90.00
_cell.angle_beta   90.00
_cell.angle_gamma   90.00
#
_symmetry.space_group_name_H-M   'P 1'
#
loop_
_entity.id
_entity.type
_entity.pdbx_description
1 polymer ?
#
loop_
_entity_poly.entity_id
_entity_poly.type
_entity_poly.pdbx_seq_one_letter_code
_entity_poly.pdbx_strand_id
1 'polypeptide(L)'
;MPADTNPQGDIFGGWLMSQVDIAGSILAVQRAQGRVATVAVHEFRFLKPVYVGDLVSCYAELEYVGRTSVRVKVDVYSERERDPA
;
A
#
# COMPACT_ATOMS: atom_id res chain seq x y z
N MET A 1 15.43 -16.98 0.84
CA MET A 1 14.76 -15.85 1.54
C MET A 1 13.27 -16.10 1.44
N PRO A 2 12.47 -15.96 2.51
CA PRO A 2 11.02 -15.90 2.39
C PRO A 2 10.63 -14.89 1.29
N ALA A 3 9.61 -15.20 0.50
CA ALA A 3 9.27 -14.43 -0.71
C ALA A 3 9.02 -12.93 -0.44
N ASP A 4 8.58 -12.60 0.77
CA ASP A 4 8.13 -11.26 1.14
C ASP A 4 9.13 -10.49 2.02
N THR A 5 10.32 -11.05 2.26
CA THR A 5 11.34 -10.46 3.15
C THR A 5 12.60 -10.04 2.43
N ASN A 6 13.23 -8.98 2.91
CA ASN A 6 14.56 -8.57 2.48
C ASN A 6 15.66 -9.41 3.18
N PRO A 7 16.95 -9.28 2.81
CA PRO A 7 18.04 -10.05 3.43
C PRO A 7 18.22 -9.83 4.94
N GLN A 8 17.66 -8.77 5.52
CA GLN A 8 17.70 -8.46 6.96
C GLN A 8 16.51 -9.06 7.73
N GLY A 9 15.56 -9.70 7.04
CA GLY A 9 14.39 -10.33 7.65
C GLY A 9 13.17 -9.41 7.81
N ASP A 10 13.27 -8.14 7.42
CA ASP A 10 12.13 -7.22 7.39
C ASP A 10 11.30 -7.44 6.11
N ILE A 11 10.06 -6.96 6.11
CA ILE A 11 9.22 -6.96 4.91
C ILE A 11 9.91 -6.17 3.79
N PHE A 12 9.95 -6.78 2.62
CA PHE A 12 10.50 -6.18 1.42
C PHE A 12 9.63 -5.01 0.95
N GLY A 13 10.26 -3.88 0.63
CA GLY A 13 9.54 -2.68 0.18
C GLY A 13 8.66 -2.92 -1.05
N GLY A 14 9.06 -3.78 -1.99
CA GLY A 14 8.23 -4.10 -3.16
C GLY A 14 6.97 -4.88 -2.82
N TRP A 15 7.00 -5.70 -1.77
CA TRP A 15 5.79 -6.35 -1.27
C TRP A 15 4.80 -5.30 -0.75
N LEU A 16 5.28 -4.34 0.06
CA LEU A 16 4.44 -3.27 0.60
C LEU A 16 3.87 -2.37 -0.50
N MET A 17 4.68 -2.02 -1.50
CA MET A 17 4.22 -1.26 -2.67
C MET A 17 3.12 -2.00 -3.43
N SER A 18 3.21 -3.32 -3.51
CA SER A 18 2.18 -4.15 -4.17
C SER A 18 0.86 -4.10 -3.39
N GLN A 19 0.90 -4.13 -2.05
CA GLN A 19 -0.30 -3.99 -1.22
C GLN A 19 -0.95 -2.62 -1.40
N VAL A 20 -0.14 -1.55 -1.45
CA VAL A 20 -0.61 -0.18 -1.68
C VAL A 20 -1.26 -0.04 -3.05
N ASP A 21 -0.66 -0.60 -4.10
CA ASP A 21 -1.23 -0.56 -5.45
C ASP A 21 -2.58 -1.27 -5.52
N ILE A 22 -2.69 -2.45 -4.90
CA ILE A 22 -3.96 -3.19 -4.77
C ILE A 22 -5.00 -2.33 -4.05
N ALA A 23 -4.67 -1.78 -2.88
CA ALA A 23 -5.60 -0.96 -2.09
C ALA A 23 -6.07 0.28 -2.85
N GLY A 24 -5.14 1.00 -3.50
CA GLY A 24 -5.47 2.18 -4.31
C GLY A 24 -6.32 1.85 -5.53
N SER A 25 -6.06 0.70 -6.18
CA SER A 25 -6.80 0.26 -7.36
C SER A 25 -8.27 -0.01 -7.07
N ILE A 26 -8.63 -0.46 -5.85
CA ILE A 26 -10.02 -0.75 -5.48
C ILE A 26 -10.89 0.50 -5.62
N LEU A 27 -10.46 1.63 -5.05
CA LEU A 27 -11.17 2.91 -5.18
C LEU A 27 -11.17 3.41 -6.63
N ALA A 28 -10.06 3.25 -7.35
CA ALA A 28 -9.98 3.65 -8.74
C ALA A 28 -10.97 2.88 -9.63
N VAL A 29 -11.07 1.56 -9.47
CA VAL A 29 -12.03 0.70 -10.18
C VAL A 29 -13.47 1.08 -9.82
N GLN A 30 -13.77 1.28 -8.54
CA GLN A 30 -15.09 1.72 -8.11
C GLN A 30 -15.46 3.08 -8.72
N ARG A 31 -14.52 4.03 -8.78
CA ARG A 31 -14.77 5.34 -9.36
C ARG A 31 -14.91 5.31 -10.89
N ALA A 32 -14.16 4.44 -11.56
CA ALA A 32 -14.13 4.30 -13.02
C ALA A 32 -15.24 3.39 -13.57
N GLN A 33 -15.82 2.52 -12.74
CA GLN A 33 -16.81 1.51 -13.16
C GLN A 33 -16.31 0.64 -14.31
N GLY A 34 -15.02 0.30 -14.30
CA GLY A 34 -14.37 -0.38 -15.40
C GLY A 34 -12.89 -0.67 -15.15
N ARG A 35 -12.20 -1.06 -16.22
CA ARG A 35 -10.77 -1.40 -16.17
C ARG A 35 -9.95 -0.14 -15.90
N VAL A 36 -8.99 -0.25 -14.99
CA VAL A 36 -8.00 0.79 -14.70
C VAL A 36 -6.59 0.22 -14.86
N ALA A 37 -5.61 1.11 -14.94
CA ALA A 37 -4.20 0.77 -14.88
C ALA A 37 -3.48 1.84 -14.04
N THR A 38 -2.51 1.42 -13.22
CA THR A 38 -1.66 2.34 -12.47
C THR A 38 -0.69 3.02 -13.42
N VAL A 39 -0.91 4.32 -13.66
CA VAL A 39 -0.11 5.10 -14.62
C VAL A 39 1.19 5.60 -14.00
N ALA A 40 1.13 6.05 -12.74
CA ALA A 40 2.28 6.57 -12.01
C ALA A 40 2.05 6.51 -10.51
N VAL A 41 3.13 6.30 -9.77
CA VAL A 41 3.21 6.55 -8.33
C VAL A 41 4.05 7.81 -8.16
N HIS A 42 3.47 8.87 -7.61
CA HIS A 42 4.13 10.16 -7.47
C HIS A 42 5.22 10.13 -6.39
N GLU A 43 4.87 9.59 -5.24
CA GLU A 43 5.74 9.55 -4.08
C GLU A 43 5.40 8.32 -3.24
N PHE A 44 6.42 7.66 -2.74
CA PHE A 44 6.30 6.57 -1.78
C PHE A 44 7.39 6.74 -0.73
N ARG A 45 7.00 6.86 0.54
CA ARG A 45 7.94 7.07 1.65
C ARG A 45 7.84 5.93 2.66
N PHE A 46 8.93 5.18 2.82
CA PHE A 46 9.08 4.21 3.89
C PHE A 46 9.56 4.93 5.16
N LEU A 47 8.63 5.20 6.07
CA LEU A 47 8.94 5.97 7.29
C LEU A 47 9.63 5.12 8.36
N LYS A 48 9.29 3.83 8.44
CA LYS A 48 9.81 2.85 9.42
C LYS A 48 9.85 1.45 8.82
N PRO A 49 10.72 0.54 9.31
CA PRO A 49 10.69 -0.86 8.95
C PRO A 49 9.36 -1.51 9.36
N VAL A 50 8.92 -2.47 8.54
CA VAL A 50 7.80 -3.36 8.83
C VAL A 50 8.38 -4.75 9.05
N TYR A 51 8.11 -5.36 10.19
CA TYR A 51 8.65 -6.67 10.54
C TYR A 51 7.69 -7.78 10.13
N VAL A 52 8.23 -8.99 9.97
CA VAL A 52 7.40 -10.18 9.80
C VAL A 52 6.55 -10.36 11.06
N GLY A 53 5.24 -10.52 10.87
CA GLY A 53 4.27 -10.62 11.96
C GLY A 53 3.55 -9.31 12.29
N ASP A 54 4.00 -8.17 11.74
CA ASP A 54 3.28 -6.90 11.90
C ASP A 54 1.92 -6.97 11.19
N LEU A 55 0.88 -6.44 11.85
CA LEU A 55 -0.40 -6.17 11.21
C LEU A 55 -0.25 -4.93 10.31
N VAL A 56 -0.48 -5.10 9.00
CA VAL A 56 -0.40 -4.01 8.03
C VAL A 56 -1.80 -3.58 7.59
N SER A 57 -2.12 -2.32 7.82
CA SER A 57 -3.40 -1.71 7.45
C SER A 57 -3.17 -0.65 6.36
N CYS A 58 -3.92 -0.76 5.26
CA CYS A 58 -3.89 0.21 4.15
C CYS A 58 -5.22 0.98 4.10
N TYR A 59 -5.16 2.30 4.17
CA TYR A 59 -6.32 3.19 4.07
C TYR A 59 -6.21 4.00 2.80
N ALA A 60 -7.12 3.74 1.85
CA ALA A 60 -7.17 4.43 0.59
C ALA A 60 -8.20 5.56 0.63
N GLU A 61 -7.85 6.71 0.05
CA GLU A 61 -8.73 7.87 -0.07
C GLU A 61 -8.62 8.49 -1.47
N LEU A 62 -9.77 8.85 -2.03
CA LEU A 62 -9.84 9.51 -3.33
C LEU A 62 -9.45 10.99 -3.19
N GLU A 63 -8.29 11.40 -3.72
CA GLU A 63 -7.84 12.79 -3.63
C GLU A 63 -8.31 13.64 -4.81
N TYR A 64 -8.36 13.08 -6.00
CA TYR A 64 -8.66 13.82 -7.22
C TYR A 64 -9.27 12.95 -8.31
N VAL A 65 -10.21 13.54 -9.06
CA VAL A 65 -10.80 12.92 -10.25
C VAL A 65 -10.68 13.87 -11.42
N GLY A 66 -9.93 13.45 -12.44
CA GLY A 66 -9.83 14.12 -13.72
C GLY A 66 -10.83 13.58 -14.74
N ARG A 67 -10.59 13.88 -16.01
CA ARG A 67 -11.42 13.37 -17.12
C ARG A 67 -11.27 11.86 -17.33
N THR A 68 -10.03 11.38 -17.31
CA THR A 68 -9.67 9.97 -17.54
C THR A 68 -8.63 9.48 -16.53
N SER A 69 -8.46 10.20 -15.42
CA SER A 69 -7.48 9.90 -14.38
C SER A 69 -8.10 10.01 -13.01
N VAL A 70 -7.58 9.22 -12.08
CA VAL A 70 -7.96 9.23 -10.67
C VAL A 70 -6.67 9.24 -9.87
N ARG A 71 -6.60 10.08 -8.83
CA ARG A 71 -5.53 10.03 -7.84
C ARG A 71 -6.10 9.51 -6.53
N VAL A 72 -5.41 8.51 -5.99
CA VAL A 72 -5.74 7.89 -4.71
C VAL A 72 -4.53 8.03 -3.81
N LYS A 73 -4.73 8.53 -2.60
CA LYS A 73 -3.75 8.48 -1.53
C LYS A 73 -3.95 7.19 -0.76
N VAL A 74 -2.85 6.55 -0.38
CA VAL A 74 -2.89 5.36 0.47
C VAL A 74 -1.96 5.58 1.64
N ASP A 75 -2.53 5.60 2.85
CA ASP A 75 -1.78 5.63 4.10
C ASP A 75 -1.62 4.20 4.62
N VAL A 76 -0.39 3.84 5.01
CA VAL A 76 -0.05 2.51 5.50
C VAL A 76 0.37 2.58 6.95
N TYR A 77 -0.28 1.76 7.78
CA TYR A 77 0.04 1.60 9.20
C TYR A 77 0.55 0.19 9.43
N SER A 78 1.54 0.07 10.32
CA SER A 78 2.07 -1.20 10.79
C SER A 78 1.96 -1.21 12.31
N GLU A 79 1.29 -2.23 12.82
CA GLU A 79 1.04 -2.44 14.24
C GLU A 79 1.70 -3.74 14.67
N ARG A 80 2.52 -3.65 15.73
CA ARG A 80 3.06 -4.81 16.43
C ARG A 80 2.15 -5.11 17.59
N GLU A 81 1.72 -6.35 17.70
CA GLU A 81 1.12 -6.83 18.94
C GLU A 81 2.13 -6.55 20.06
N ARG A 82 1.77 -5.65 20.98
CA ARG A 82 2.59 -5.43 22.16
C ARG A 82 2.49 -6.68 23.01
N ASP A 83 3.63 -7.13 23.51
CA ASP A 83 3.78 -8.09 24.59
C ASP A 83 2.59 -7.95 25.57
N PRO A 84 1.78 -8.99 25.80
CA PRO A 84 0.68 -8.92 26.75
C PRO A 84 1.30 -8.52 28.10
N ALA A 85 0.84 -7.37 28.62
CA ALA A 85 1.29 -6.82 29.90
C ALA A 85 1.19 -7.82 31.06
#